data_AF-A0A3B1BPX0-F1
#
_entry.id   AF-A0A3B1BPX0-F1
#
_cell.length_a   1.000
_cell.length_b   1.000
_cell.length_c   1.000
_cell.angle_alpha   90.00
_cell.angle_beta   90.00
_cell.angle_gamma   90.00
#
_symmetry.space_group_name_H-M   'P 1'
#
loop_
_entity.id
_entity.type
_entity.pdbx_description
1 polymer ?
#
loop_
_entity_poly.entity_id
_entity_poly.type
_entity_poly.pdbx_seq_one_letter_code
_entity_poly.pdbx_strand_id
1 'polypeptide(L)'
;MNKTDGKTGYTQWPFIEAGRIVERIKRLGKSSVIAQTGYGPSGLPHIGTFGEVARTSFVLQALNIIEPDVDTRLISFSDDMDGLREVPKNIPNREMAQKHLGKPLTSIPDPYGEEASYAHYMNRRLREFLDSF
;
A
#
# COMPACT_ATOMS: atom_id res chain seq x y z
N MET A 1 9.60 -14.48 -37.07
CA MET A 1 9.67 -13.82 -35.76
C MET A 1 8.24 -13.53 -35.34
N ASN A 2 7.67 -14.40 -34.50
CA ASN A 2 6.23 -14.38 -34.20
C ASN A 2 5.89 -13.11 -33.41
N LYS A 3 5.03 -12.25 -33.97
CA LYS A 3 4.33 -11.22 -33.21
C LYS A 3 3.36 -11.95 -32.31
N THR A 4 3.69 -12.08 -31.03
CA THR A 4 2.72 -12.46 -30.01
C THR A 4 1.79 -11.27 -29.82
N ASP A 5 0.57 -11.39 -30.33
CA ASP A 5 -0.56 -10.57 -29.97
C ASP A 5 -0.51 -10.34 -28.45
N GLY A 6 -0.53 -9.09 -27.99
CA GLY A 6 -0.23 -8.68 -26.60
C GLY A 6 -1.09 -9.27 -25.48
N LYS A 7 -1.83 -10.36 -25.74
CA LYS A 7 -2.53 -11.17 -24.76
C LYS A 7 -1.57 -12.22 -24.20
N THR A 8 -1.26 -12.06 -22.92
CA THR A 8 -0.65 -13.13 -22.12
C THR A 8 -1.54 -14.37 -22.19
N GLY A 9 -0.99 -15.58 -22.27
CA GLY A 9 -1.77 -16.83 -22.25
C GLY A 9 -2.50 -17.12 -20.93
N TYR A 10 -2.38 -16.23 -19.95
CA TYR A 10 -2.97 -16.32 -18.62
C TYR A 10 -4.38 -15.72 -18.59
N THR A 11 -5.26 -16.34 -17.79
CA THR A 11 -6.67 -15.90 -17.60
C THR A 11 -6.94 -15.33 -16.20
N GLN A 12 -5.96 -15.43 -15.30
CA GLN A 12 -6.04 -14.88 -13.95
C GLN A 12 -6.00 -13.35 -14.00
N TRP A 13 -6.84 -12.71 -13.17
CA TRP A 13 -7.00 -11.25 -13.18
C TRP A 13 -5.69 -10.44 -13.04
N PRO A 14 -4.66 -10.85 -12.27
CA PRO A 14 -3.44 -10.05 -12.15
C PRO A 14 -2.68 -9.97 -13.48
N PHE A 15 -2.68 -11.05 -14.27
CA PHE A 15 -2.04 -11.10 -15.58
C PHE A 15 -2.80 -10.29 -16.63
N ILE A 16 -4.14 -10.26 -16.54
CA ILE A 16 -4.96 -9.40 -17.40
C ILE A 16 -4.60 -7.93 -17.16
N GLU A 17 -4.50 -7.49 -15.90
CA GLU A 17 -4.09 -6.12 -15.58
C GLU A 17 -2.63 -5.85 -15.94
N ALA A 18 -1.73 -6.81 -15.70
CA ALA A 18 -0.33 -6.71 -16.10
C ALA A 18 -0.19 -6.52 -17.61
N GLY A 19 -0.94 -7.27 -18.44
CA GLY A 19 -0.96 -7.08 -19.89
C GLY A 19 -1.36 -5.67 -20.32
N ARG A 20 -2.35 -5.06 -19.64
CA ARG A 20 -2.73 -3.65 -19.89
C ARG A 20 -1.61 -2.68 -19.51
N ILE A 21 -0.85 -2.98 -18.45
CA ILE A 21 0.33 -2.18 -18.08
C ILE A 21 1.41 -2.31 -19.16
N VAL A 22 1.67 -3.52 -19.67
CA VAL A 22 2.64 -3.78 -20.75
C VAL A 22 2.31 -2.97 -22.01
N GLU A 23 1.05 -3.00 -22.45
CA GLU A 23 0.60 -2.19 -23.59
C GLU A 23 0.84 -0.69 -23.36
N ARG A 24 0.57 -0.21 -22.14
CA ARG A 24 0.75 1.19 -21.76
C ARG A 24 2.22 1.60 -21.73
N ILE A 25 3.11 0.81 -21.13
CA ILE A 25 4.54 1.16 -21.03
C ILE A 25 5.23 1.11 -22.39
N LYS A 26 4.85 0.16 -23.26
CA LYS A 26 5.33 0.09 -24.65
C LYS A 26 4.97 1.35 -25.43
N ARG A 27 3.71 1.81 -25.31
CA ARG A 27 3.26 3.07 -25.93
C ARG A 27 4.01 4.29 -25.40
N LEU A 28 4.39 4.28 -24.12
CA LEU A 28 5.09 5.39 -23.48
C LEU A 28 6.63 5.31 -23.62
N GLY A 29 7.17 4.24 -24.21
CA GLY A 29 8.61 4.01 -24.28
C GLY A 29 9.28 3.89 -22.91
N LYS A 30 8.56 3.38 -21.90
CA LYS A 30 9.07 3.22 -20.52
C LYS A 30 9.50 1.78 -20.28
N SER A 31 10.60 1.62 -19.54
CA SER A 31 11.12 0.33 -19.06
C SER A 31 10.96 0.15 -17.55
N SER A 32 10.19 1.02 -16.89
CA SER A 32 9.98 0.97 -15.44
C SER A 32 8.56 1.34 -15.04
N VAL A 33 8.05 0.72 -13.99
CA VAL A 33 6.72 0.95 -13.40
C VAL A 33 6.84 1.23 -11.91
N ILE A 34 6.25 2.34 -11.47
CA ILE A 34 6.03 2.63 -10.06
C ILE A 34 4.52 2.51 -9.81
N ALA A 35 4.13 1.61 -8.91
CA ALA A 35 2.79 1.53 -8.38
C ALA A 35 2.76 2.13 -6.98
N GLN A 36 1.58 2.63 -6.60
CA GLN A 36 1.35 3.26 -5.30
C GLN A 36 0.07 2.71 -4.69
N THR A 37 0.12 2.47 -3.38
CA THR A 37 -1.06 2.30 -2.53
C THR A 37 -1.05 3.38 -1.45
N GLY A 38 -2.19 3.60 -0.80
CA GLY A 38 -2.32 4.59 0.26
C GLY A 38 -3.08 4.03 1.46
N TYR A 39 -2.76 4.51 2.65
CA TYR A 39 -3.63 4.30 3.79
C TYR A 39 -3.47 5.41 4.83
N GLY A 40 -4.57 5.69 5.54
CA GLY A 40 -4.54 6.56 6.71
C GLY A 40 -4.17 5.76 7.96
N PRO A 41 -3.07 6.10 8.66
CA PRO A 41 -2.66 5.42 9.90
C PRO A 41 -3.46 5.90 11.12
N SER A 42 -4.76 6.13 10.95
CA SER A 42 -5.68 6.63 12.00
C SER A 42 -6.25 5.51 12.87
N GLY A 43 -5.98 4.26 12.55
CA GLY A 43 -6.34 3.08 13.34
C GLY A 43 -5.45 1.89 12.99
N LEU A 44 -5.68 0.77 13.68
CA LEU A 44 -4.93 -0.47 13.40
C LEU A 44 -5.17 -0.93 11.95
N PRO A 45 -4.11 -1.34 11.23
CA PRO A 45 -4.26 -1.87 9.88
C PRO A 45 -5.13 -3.13 9.92
N HIS A 46 -6.06 -3.22 8.97
CA HIS A 46 -6.97 -4.36 8.86
C HIS A 46 -6.78 -5.06 7.52
N ILE A 47 -7.51 -6.16 7.29
CA ILE A 47 -7.43 -6.97 6.07
C ILE A 47 -7.66 -6.16 4.79
N GLY A 48 -8.38 -5.03 4.88
CA GLY A 48 -8.61 -4.13 3.75
C GLY A 48 -7.34 -3.39 3.34
N THR A 49 -6.63 -2.80 4.31
CA THR A 49 -5.32 -2.16 4.12
C THR A 49 -4.30 -3.14 3.53
N PHE A 50 -4.23 -4.35 4.10
CA PHE A 50 -3.39 -5.42 3.55
C PHE A 50 -3.79 -5.76 2.11
N GLY A 51 -5.10 -5.96 1.87
CA GLY A 51 -5.60 -6.31 0.55
C GLY A 51 -5.28 -5.27 -0.52
N GLU A 52 -5.16 -3.98 -0.17
CA GLU A 52 -4.74 -2.95 -1.10
C GLU A 52 -3.29 -3.14 -1.57
N VAL A 53 -2.38 -3.37 -0.63
CA VAL A 53 -0.95 -3.66 -0.92
C VAL A 53 -0.82 -4.99 -1.66
N ALA A 54 -1.47 -6.04 -1.16
CA ALA A 54 -1.39 -7.39 -1.70
C ALA A 54 -1.94 -7.49 -3.13
N ARG A 55 -3.10 -6.90 -3.43
CA ARG A 55 -3.62 -6.92 -4.82
C ARG A 55 -2.67 -6.22 -5.78
N THR A 56 -2.06 -5.12 -5.36
CA THR A 56 -1.10 -4.39 -6.19
C THR A 56 0.16 -5.20 -6.40
N SER A 57 0.67 -5.86 -5.36
CA SER A 57 1.84 -6.74 -5.47
C SER A 57 1.57 -7.93 -6.39
N PHE A 58 0.37 -8.53 -6.39
CA PHE A 58 0.02 -9.61 -7.33
C PHE A 58 0.10 -9.17 -8.79
N VAL A 59 -0.36 -7.96 -9.10
CA VAL A 59 -0.26 -7.40 -10.47
C VAL A 59 1.19 -7.14 -10.85
N LEU A 60 2.00 -6.60 -9.93
CA LEU A 60 3.43 -6.37 -10.19
C LEU A 60 4.22 -7.68 -10.34
N GLN A 61 3.90 -8.70 -9.55
CA GLN A 61 4.48 -10.03 -9.71
C GLN A 61 4.10 -10.64 -11.06
N ALA A 62 2.84 -10.54 -11.47
CA ALA A 62 2.40 -10.97 -12.80
C ALA A 62 3.12 -10.19 -13.92
N LEU A 63 3.31 -8.87 -13.75
CA LEU A 63 4.08 -8.04 -14.68
C LEU A 63 5.53 -8.50 -14.80
N ASN A 64 6.19 -8.78 -13.67
CA ASN A 64 7.56 -9.27 -13.64
C ASN A 64 7.71 -10.66 -14.30
N ILE A 65 6.67 -11.50 -14.24
CA ILE A 65 6.65 -12.80 -14.93
C ILE A 65 6.57 -12.62 -16.46
N ILE A 66 5.76 -11.67 -16.94
CA ILE A 66 5.51 -11.49 -18.39
C ILE A 66 6.54 -10.59 -19.08
N GLU A 67 7.14 -9.65 -18.35
CA GLU A 67 8.14 -8.70 -18.84
C GLU A 67 9.25 -8.53 -17.77
N PRO A 68 10.17 -9.51 -17.64
CA PRO A 68 11.19 -9.53 -16.56
C PRO A 68 12.22 -8.40 -16.64
N ASP A 69 12.33 -7.74 -17.81
CA ASP A 69 13.23 -6.61 -18.02
C ASP A 69 12.60 -5.26 -17.60
N VAL A 70 11.34 -5.26 -17.15
CA VAL A 70 10.65 -4.05 -16.67
C VAL A 70 10.88 -3.90 -15.17
N ASP A 71 11.55 -2.82 -14.79
CA ASP A 71 11.85 -2.53 -13.40
C ASP A 71 10.56 -2.12 -12.66
N THR A 72 10.23 -2.76 -11.54
CA THR A 72 9.00 -2.48 -10.79
C THR A 72 9.26 -2.04 -9.36
N ARG A 73 8.47 -1.07 -8.88
CA ARG A 73 8.50 -0.61 -7.49
C ARG A 73 7.09 -0.38 -6.96
N LEU A 74 6.83 -0.84 -5.74
CA LEU A 74 5.63 -0.53 -4.99
C LEU A 74 5.94 0.45 -3.87
N ILE A 75 5.18 1.55 -3.79
CA ILE A 75 5.24 2.52 -2.70
C ILE A 75 3.92 2.43 -1.94
N SER A 76 3.96 1.99 -0.67
CA SER A 76 2.81 2.13 0.23
C SER A 76 2.94 3.44 0.98
N PHE A 77 2.09 4.40 0.63
CA PHE A 77 2.09 5.74 1.18
C PHE A 77 1.25 5.79 2.45
N SER A 78 1.78 6.41 3.50
CA SER A 78 1.08 6.63 4.76
C SER A 78 0.66 8.09 4.84
N ASP A 79 -0.66 8.34 4.92
CA ASP A 79 -1.23 9.69 5.07
C ASP A 79 -1.14 10.15 6.54
N ASP A 80 0.05 10.09 7.13
CA ASP A 80 0.28 10.32 8.57
C ASP A 80 0.20 11.78 9.03
N MET A 81 0.13 12.70 8.08
CA MET A 81 -0.10 14.12 8.32
C MET A 81 -1.59 14.48 8.42
N ASP A 82 -2.51 13.55 8.12
CA ASP A 82 -3.94 13.78 8.25
C ASP A 82 -4.35 13.98 9.71
N GLY A 83 -5.38 14.80 9.92
CA GLY A 83 -5.95 15.05 11.25
C GLY A 83 -6.75 13.85 11.77
N LEU A 84 -6.54 13.46 13.04
CA LEU A 84 -7.38 12.44 13.69
C LEU A 84 -8.83 12.93 13.82
N ARG A 85 -9.76 12.33 13.05
CA ARG A 85 -11.17 12.75 13.01
C ARG A 85 -12.02 12.17 14.14
N GLU A 86 -11.76 10.90 14.47
CA GLU A 86 -12.43 10.17 15.54
C GLU A 86 -11.41 9.25 16.21
N VAL A 87 -11.56 9.03 17.51
CA VAL A 87 -10.70 8.11 18.26
C VAL A 87 -11.27 6.69 18.19
N PRO A 88 -10.56 5.71 17.60
CA PRO A 88 -11.03 4.34 17.53
C PRO A 88 -11.36 3.74 18.90
N LYS A 89 -12.30 2.80 18.94
CA LYS A 89 -12.73 2.14 20.19
C LYS A 89 -11.76 1.05 20.66
N ASN A 90 -10.95 0.52 19.75
CA ASN A 90 -10.06 -0.62 19.94
C ASN A 90 -8.61 -0.23 20.29
N ILE A 91 -8.34 1.03 20.58
CA ILE A 91 -7.02 1.49 21.03
C ILE A 91 -7.04 1.80 22.53
N PRO A 92 -5.90 1.63 23.24
CA PRO A 92 -5.73 2.11 24.61
C PRO A 92 -5.67 3.64 24.68
N ASN A 93 -5.65 4.20 25.90
CA ASN A 93 -5.40 5.62 26.16
C ASN A 93 -6.30 6.58 25.34
N ARG A 94 -7.57 6.21 25.15
CA ARG A 94 -8.53 6.95 24.31
C ARG A 94 -8.75 8.39 24.78
N GLU A 95 -8.75 8.62 26.09
CA GLU A 95 -8.89 9.97 26.66
C GLU A 95 -7.71 10.89 26.31
N MET A 96 -6.49 10.32 26.20
CA MET A 96 -5.33 11.05 25.70
C MET A 96 -5.55 11.41 24.22
N ALA A 97 -5.87 10.42 23.37
CA ALA A 97 -6.07 10.65 21.95
C ALA A 97 -7.20 11.66 21.65
N GLN A 98 -8.27 11.68 22.46
CA GLN A 98 -9.39 12.62 22.31
C GLN A 98 -8.95 14.09 22.44
N LYS A 99 -7.93 14.37 23.27
CA LYS A 99 -7.38 15.73 23.43
C LYS A 99 -6.58 16.21 22.21
N HIS A 100 -6.33 15.33 21.24
CA HIS A 100 -5.53 15.59 20.05
C HIS A 100 -6.33 15.48 18.74
N LEU A 101 -7.67 15.44 18.79
CA LEU A 101 -8.51 15.47 17.60
C LEU A 101 -8.17 16.67 16.69
N GLY A 102 -8.16 16.41 15.38
CA GLY A 102 -7.80 17.39 14.35
C GLY A 102 -6.29 17.63 14.18
N LYS A 103 -5.43 17.12 15.07
CA LYS A 103 -3.97 17.23 14.91
C LYS A 103 -3.43 16.13 13.98
N PRO A 104 -2.32 16.38 13.25
CA PRO A 104 -1.63 15.37 12.46
C PRO A 104 -1.27 14.13 13.28
N LEU A 105 -1.47 12.92 12.75
CA LEU A 105 -1.20 11.65 13.46
C LEU A 105 0.28 11.50 13.88
N THR A 106 1.21 12.14 13.15
CA THR A 106 2.62 12.25 13.53
C THR A 106 2.87 13.09 14.79
N SER A 107 1.93 13.97 15.15
CA SER A 107 2.03 14.88 16.31
C SER A 107 1.23 14.40 17.54
N ILE A 108 0.54 13.26 17.44
CA ILE A 108 -0.23 12.67 18.54
C ILE A 108 0.66 11.65 19.25
N PRO A 109 0.73 11.65 20.60
CA PRO A 109 1.45 10.61 21.33
C PRO A 109 0.94 9.21 20.98
N ASP A 110 1.82 8.21 20.96
CA ASP A 110 1.42 6.83 20.73
C ASP A 110 0.49 6.35 21.86
N PRO A 111 -0.76 5.91 21.56
CA PRO A 111 -1.65 5.36 22.57
C PRO A 111 -1.10 4.10 23.25
N TYR A 112 -0.17 3.36 22.62
CA TYR A 112 0.43 2.14 23.18
C TYR A 112 1.74 2.39 23.94
N GLY A 113 2.37 3.55 23.77
CA GLY A 113 3.63 3.91 24.42
C GLY A 113 4.86 3.12 23.92
N GLU A 114 4.79 2.54 22.72
CA GLU A 114 5.87 1.75 22.11
C GLU A 114 6.64 2.55 21.04
N GLU A 115 6.06 3.62 20.50
CA GLU A 115 6.62 4.41 19.40
C GLU A 115 6.58 5.92 19.66
N ALA A 116 7.26 6.69 18.82
CA ALA A 116 7.36 8.14 18.93
C ALA A 116 6.00 8.87 18.77
N SER A 117 5.06 8.30 18.02
CA SER A 117 3.74 8.89 17.79
C SER A 117 2.69 7.85 17.39
N TYR A 118 1.42 8.27 17.40
CA TYR A 118 0.29 7.48 16.92
C TYR A 118 0.54 6.91 15.53
N ALA A 119 0.94 7.76 14.57
CA ALA A 119 1.28 7.32 13.22
C ALA A 119 2.43 6.31 13.21
N HIS A 120 3.50 6.52 13.99
CA HIS A 120 4.64 5.62 14.00
C HIS A 120 4.25 4.21 14.46
N TYR A 121 3.39 4.10 15.47
CA TYR A 121 2.83 2.83 15.91
C TYR A 121 2.02 2.13 14.81
N MET A 122 1.07 2.83 14.21
CA MET A 122 0.23 2.26 13.15
C MET A 122 1.07 1.89 11.91
N ASN A 123 2.09 2.67 11.57
CA ASN A 123 3.04 2.40 10.51
C ASN A 123 3.92 1.17 10.81
N ARG A 124 4.42 1.02 12.04
CA ARG A 124 5.10 -0.22 12.44
C ARG A 124 4.17 -1.42 12.32
N ARG A 125 2.93 -1.33 12.81
CA ARG A 125 1.95 -2.42 12.71
C ARG A 125 1.67 -2.83 11.27
N LEU A 126 1.57 -1.88 10.35
CA LEU A 126 1.37 -2.23 8.95
C LEU A 126 2.61 -2.94 8.39
N ARG A 127 3.82 -2.42 8.65
CA ARG A 127 5.07 -3.06 8.21
C ARG A 127 5.18 -4.49 8.73
N GLU A 128 4.99 -4.70 10.04
CA GLU A 128 4.99 -6.04 10.65
C GLU A 128 3.98 -6.98 10.00
N PHE A 129 2.78 -6.47 9.71
CA PHE A 129 1.75 -7.27 9.05
C PHE A 129 2.14 -7.64 7.62
N LEU A 130 2.70 -6.70 6.85
CA LEU A 130 3.16 -6.94 5.47
C LEU A 130 4.37 -7.88 5.43
N ASP A 131 5.34 -7.72 6.33
CA ASP A 131 6.58 -8.52 6.39
C ASP A 131 6.31 -10.00 6.75
N SER A 132 5.12 -10.32 7.27
CA SER A 132 4.72 -11.69 7.59
C SER A 132 4.25 -12.54 6.40
N PHE A 133 4.20 -11.98 5.18
CA PHE A 133 3.76 -12.64 3.94
C PHE A 133 4.80 -12.51 2.82
#